data_AF-A0A7W0Y4V9-F1
#
_entry.id   AF-A0A7W0Y4V9-F1
#
_cell.length_a   1.000
_cell.length_b   1.000
_cell.length_c   1.000
_cell.angle_alpha   90.00
_cell.angle_beta   90.00
_cell.angle_gamma   90.00
#
_symmetry.space_group_name_H-M   'P 1'
#
loop_
_entity.id
_entity.type
_entity.pdbx_description
1 polymer ?
#
loop_
_entity_poly.entity_id
_entity_poly.type
_entity_poly.pdbx_seq_one_letter_code
_entity_poly.pdbx_strand_id
1 'polypeptide(L)'
;RARGILELAVPAAPDLEAQEIELAYCRAYCAAAEGYRKHAEHDRTAARTLLFEALRHVESRLEQARSMRHDRLLELHKKLEGDIEQLEGA
;
A
#
# COMPACT_ATOMS: atom_id res chain seq x y z
N ARG A 1 -28.28 -34.90 -30.33
CA ARG A 1 -27.46 -34.64 -29.11
C ARG A 1 -26.17 -33.96 -29.53
N ALA A 2 -26.13 -32.63 -29.54
CA ALA A 2 -24.89 -31.86 -29.77
C ALA A 2 -24.36 -31.44 -28.39
N ARG A 3 -23.15 -31.87 -28.05
CA ARG A 3 -22.44 -31.39 -26.86
C ARG A 3 -21.90 -30.01 -27.19
N GLY A 4 -22.57 -28.97 -26.72
CA GLY A 4 -22.02 -27.62 -26.70
C GLY A 4 -20.81 -27.61 -25.78
N ILE A 5 -19.64 -27.36 -26.34
CA ILE A 5 -18.42 -27.10 -25.56
C ILE A 5 -18.66 -25.74 -24.90
N LEU A 6 -18.86 -25.74 -23.59
CA LEU A 6 -18.77 -24.54 -22.77
C LEU A 6 -17.32 -24.07 -22.86
N GLU A 7 -17.04 -23.10 -23.72
CA GLU A 7 -15.84 -22.27 -23.61
C GLU A 7 -15.92 -21.53 -22.28
N LEU A 8 -15.37 -22.14 -21.25
CA LEU A 8 -15.06 -21.48 -19.99
C LEU A 8 -14.03 -20.41 -20.32
N ALA A 9 -14.48 -19.15 -20.41
CA ALA A 9 -13.60 -18.00 -20.50
C ALA A 9 -12.59 -18.08 -19.35
N VAL A 10 -11.32 -18.31 -19.68
CA VAL A 10 -10.22 -18.19 -18.73
C VAL A 10 -10.20 -16.71 -18.33
N PRO A 11 -10.47 -16.33 -17.06
CA PRO A 11 -10.31 -14.94 -16.67
C PRO A 11 -8.87 -14.55 -16.99
N ALA A 12 -8.71 -13.45 -17.72
CA ALA A 12 -7.40 -12.92 -18.05
C ALA A 12 -6.54 -12.90 -16.77
N ALA A 13 -5.31 -13.39 -16.86
CA ALA A 13 -4.41 -13.38 -15.73
C ALA A 13 -4.41 -11.96 -15.15
N PRO A 14 -4.61 -11.81 -13.83
CA PRO A 14 -4.63 -10.49 -13.21
C PRO A 14 -3.33 -9.75 -13.55
N ASP A 15 -3.48 -8.46 -13.84
CA ASP A 15 -2.34 -7.60 -14.16
C ASP A 15 -1.33 -7.64 -13.01
N LEU A 16 -0.17 -8.23 -13.28
CA LEU A 16 0.87 -8.46 -12.28
C LEU A 16 1.30 -7.14 -11.64
N GLU A 17 1.34 -6.04 -12.41
CA GLU A 17 1.69 -4.72 -11.89
C GLU A 17 0.64 -4.21 -10.90
N ALA A 18 -0.66 -4.38 -11.24
CA ALA A 18 -1.75 -4.02 -10.34
C ALA A 18 -1.70 -4.80 -9.02
N GLN A 19 -1.34 -6.09 -9.06
CA GLN A 19 -1.17 -6.91 -7.86
C GLN A 19 0.00 -6.45 -7.00
N GLU A 20 1.13 -6.10 -7.61
CA GLU A 20 2.30 -5.61 -6.88
C GLU A 20 2.04 -4.25 -6.21
N ILE A 21 1.27 -3.37 -6.86
CA ILE A 21 0.80 -2.11 -6.29
C ILE A 21 -0.10 -2.37 -5.08
N GLU A 22 -1.09 -3.27 -5.20
CA GLU A 22 -1.97 -3.60 -4.07
C GLU A 22 -1.20 -4.25 -2.92
N LEU A 23 -0.23 -5.11 -3.21
CA LEU A 23 0.63 -5.70 -2.20
C LEU A 23 1.48 -4.65 -1.47
N ALA A 24 2.02 -3.67 -2.20
CA ALA A 24 2.73 -2.54 -1.60
C ALA A 24 1.82 -1.71 -0.69
N TYR A 25 0.60 -1.41 -1.15
CA TYR A 25 -0.43 -0.75 -0.34
C TYR A 25 -0.74 -1.51 0.95
N CYS A 26 -1.00 -2.82 0.87
CA CYS A 26 -1.29 -3.66 2.03
C CYS A 26 -0.13 -3.69 3.04
N ARG A 27 1.11 -3.86 2.56
CA ARG A 27 2.31 -3.85 3.43
C ARG A 27 2.49 -2.50 4.13
N ALA A 28 2.34 -1.41 3.37
CA ALA A 28 2.40 -0.07 3.91
C ALA A 28 1.32 0.16 4.99
N TYR A 29 0.08 -0.25 4.71
CA TYR A 29 -1.02 -0.10 5.66
C TYR A 29 -0.78 -0.87 6.96
N CYS A 30 -0.30 -2.11 6.89
CA CYS A 30 0.04 -2.90 8.07
C CYS A 30 1.16 -2.26 8.90
N ALA A 31 2.23 -1.81 8.26
CA ALA A 31 3.33 -1.11 8.94
C ALA A 31 2.86 0.20 9.57
N ALA A 32 2.04 0.98 8.85
CA ALA A 32 1.48 2.23 9.34
C ALA A 32 0.58 2.02 10.57
N ALA A 33 -0.33 1.03 10.52
CA ALA A 33 -1.22 0.69 11.63
C ALA A 33 -0.44 0.31 12.90
N GLU A 34 0.63 -0.49 12.74
CA GLU A 34 1.53 -0.83 13.85
C GLU A 34 2.30 0.41 14.34
N GLY A 35 2.73 1.30 13.44
CA GLY A 35 3.36 2.58 13.78
C GLY A 35 2.46 3.49 14.61
N TYR A 36 1.19 3.63 14.23
CA TYR A 36 0.21 4.42 15.00
C TYR A 36 -0.07 3.80 16.36
N ARG A 37 -0.09 2.47 16.47
CA ARG A 37 -0.20 1.79 17.77
C ARG A 37 1.00 2.11 18.66
N LYS A 38 2.23 2.06 18.13
CA LYS A 38 3.44 2.44 18.86
C LYS A 38 3.45 3.90 19.29
N HIS A 39 2.91 4.79 18.45
CA HIS A 39 2.74 6.18 18.83
C HIS A 39 1.79 6.35 20.01
N ALA A 40 0.65 5.65 20.01
CA ALA A 40 -0.31 5.66 21.11
C ALA A 40 0.27 5.05 22.42
N GLU A 41 1.23 4.13 22.30
CA GLU A 41 2.01 3.57 23.42
C GLU A 41 3.14 4.50 23.91
N HIS A 42 3.23 5.71 23.37
CA HIS A 42 4.31 6.68 23.62
C HIS A 42 5.72 6.18 23.20
N ASP A 43 5.81 5.15 22.37
CA ASP A 43 7.07 4.69 21.77
C ASP A 43 7.31 5.39 20.43
N ARG A 44 7.79 6.64 20.53
CA ARG A 44 8.01 7.51 19.37
C ARG A 44 9.07 6.96 18.40
N THR A 45 10.10 6.29 18.91
CA THR A 45 11.17 5.73 18.09
C THR A 45 10.64 4.58 17.24
N ALA A 46 9.90 3.64 17.85
CA ALA A 46 9.30 2.54 17.11
C ALA A 46 8.24 3.04 16.11
N ALA A 47 7.40 3.99 16.52
CA ALA A 47 6.43 4.63 15.64
C ALA A 47 7.11 5.22 14.39
N ARG A 48 8.18 5.99 14.57
CA ARG A 48 8.92 6.60 13.47
C ARG A 48 9.48 5.55 12.51
N THR A 49 10.13 4.52 13.05
CA THR A 49 10.68 3.43 12.23
C THR A 49 9.61 2.76 11.37
N LEU A 50 8.45 2.47 11.96
CA LEU A 50 7.34 1.80 11.26
C LEU A 50 6.67 2.69 10.22
N LEU A 51 6.52 3.99 10.48
CA LEU A 51 5.96 4.93 9.49
C LEU A 51 6.91 5.12 8.30
N PHE A 52 8.23 5.19 8.52
CA PHE A 52 9.21 5.20 7.41
C PHE A 52 9.23 3.87 6.65
N GLU A 53 9.06 2.73 7.33
CA GLU A 53 8.92 1.44 6.65
C GLU A 53 7.67 1.41 5.76
N ALA A 54 6.55 1.93 6.26
CA ALA A 54 5.33 2.08 5.47
C ALA A 54 5.55 2.97 4.24
N LEU A 55 6.21 4.12 4.41
CA LEU A 55 6.51 5.04 3.31
C LEU A 55 7.37 4.37 2.24
N ARG A 56 8.42 3.64 2.64
CA ARG A 56 9.29 2.91 1.72
C ARG A 56 8.52 1.89 0.86
N HIS A 57 7.52 1.22 1.42
CA HIS A 57 6.66 0.32 0.65
C HIS A 57 5.87 1.07 -0.43
N VAL A 58 5.30 2.22 -0.09
CA VAL A 58 4.56 3.07 -1.01
C VAL A 58 5.47 3.65 -2.10
N GLU A 59 6.61 4.22 -1.72
CA GLU A 59 7.58 4.83 -2.63
C GLU A 59 8.09 3.84 -3.69
N SER A 60 8.29 2.57 -3.31
CA SER A 60 8.76 1.53 -4.23
C SER A 60 7.86 1.29 -5.45
N ARG A 61 6.60 1.74 -5.41
CA ARG A 61 5.60 1.58 -6.47
C ARG A 61 4.91 2.89 -6.89
N LEU A 62 5.44 4.04 -6.46
CA LEU A 62 4.74 5.32 -6.61
C LEU A 62 4.57 5.74 -8.08
N GLU A 63 5.58 5.48 -8.92
CA GLU A 63 5.52 5.80 -10.35
C GLU A 63 4.49 4.94 -11.10
N GLN A 64 4.45 3.65 -10.78
CA GLN A 64 3.47 2.72 -11.36
C GLN A 64 2.05 3.07 -10.88
N ALA A 65 1.88 3.35 -9.59
CA ALA A 65 0.60 3.79 -9.04
C ALA A 65 0.09 5.09 -9.68
N ARG A 66 0.97 6.05 -10.02
CA ARG A 66 0.58 7.26 -10.77
C ARG A 66 0.12 6.92 -12.17
N SER A 67 0.89 6.09 -12.88
CA SER A 67 0.58 5.67 -14.25
C SER A 67 -0.75 4.91 -14.34
N MET A 68 -1.04 4.07 -13.33
CA MET A 68 -2.24 3.25 -13.26
C MET A 68 -3.41 3.92 -12.53
N ARG A 69 -3.24 5.17 -12.05
CA ARG A 69 -4.25 5.90 -11.24
C ARG A 69 -4.73 5.12 -10.02
N HIS A 70 -3.80 4.50 -9.31
CA HIS A 70 -4.10 3.77 -8.08
C HIS A 70 -4.21 4.75 -6.90
N ASP A 71 -5.33 5.47 -6.84
CA ASP A 71 -5.54 6.61 -5.92
C ASP A 71 -5.28 6.25 -4.44
N ARG A 72 -5.67 5.05 -4.01
CA ARG A 72 -5.48 4.60 -2.61
C ARG A 72 -4.01 4.58 -2.17
N LEU A 73 -3.08 4.22 -3.07
CA LEU A 73 -1.65 4.20 -2.75
C LEU A 73 -1.11 5.64 -2.71
N LEU A 74 -1.58 6.51 -3.61
CA LEU A 74 -1.20 7.92 -3.66
C LEU A 74 -1.70 8.72 -2.45
N GLU A 75 -2.91 8.41 -1.98
CA GLU A 75 -3.47 9.00 -0.75
C GLU A 75 -2.70 8.53 0.48
N LEU A 76 -2.35 7.24 0.55
CA LEU A 76 -1.53 6.70 1.63
C LEU A 76 -0.15 7.36 1.68
N HIS A 77 0.48 7.62 0.52
CA HIS A 77 1.73 8.38 0.45
C HIS A 77 1.62 9.74 1.15
N LYS A 78 0.67 10.56 0.70
CA LYS A 78 0.46 11.92 1.24
C LYS A 78 0.16 11.91 2.73
N LYS A 79 -0.63 10.93 3.17
CA LYS A 79 -0.94 10.75 4.59
C LYS A 79 0.32 10.43 5.39
N LEU A 80 1.15 9.49 4.92
CA LEU A 80 2.38 9.09 5.60
C LEU A 80 3.39 10.25 5.68
N GLU A 81 3.55 11.03 4.60
CA GLU A 81 4.38 12.24 4.62
C GLU A 81 3.94 13.19 5.73
N GLY A 82 2.64 13.53 5.79
CA GLY A 82 2.11 14.43 6.81
C GLY A 82 2.20 13.86 8.24
N ASP A 83 1.98 12.56 8.41
CA ASP A 83 2.08 11.91 9.73
C ASP A 83 3.53 11.86 10.23
N ILE A 84 4.50 11.64 9.34
CA ILE A 84 5.94 11.64 9.67
C ILE A 84 6.38 13.07 10.04
N GLU A 85 5.98 14.08 9.26
CA GLU A 85 6.27 15.49 9.57
C GLU A 85 5.75 15.89 10.96
N GLN A 86 4.51 15.51 11.28
CA GLN A 86 3.93 15.73 12.63
C GLN A 86 4.71 14.99 13.71
N LEU A 87 5.10 13.74 13.43
CA LEU A 87 5.87 12.92 14.36
C LEU A 87 7.30 13.42 14.55
N GLU A 88 7.89 14.15 13.62
CA GLU A 88 9.24 14.74 13.75
C GLU A 88 9.20 16.15 14.34
N GLY A 89 8.12 16.91 14.12
CA GLY A 89 7.94 18.27 14.64
C GLY A 89 7.37 18.39 16.06
N ALA A 90 6.78 17.32 16.61
CA ALA A 90 6.26 17.27 18.00
C ALA A 90 7.35 17.08 19.06
#